data_AF-A0A924MBY1-F1
#
_entry.id   AF-A0A924MBY1-F1
#
_cell.length_a   1.000
_cell.length_b   1.000
_cell.length_c   1.000
_cell.angle_alpha   90.00
_cell.angle_beta   90.00
_cell.angle_gamma   90.00
#
_symmetry.space_group_name_H-M   'P 1'
#
loop_
_entity.id
_entity.type
_entity.pdbx_description
1 polymer ?
#
loop_
_entity_poly.entity_id
_entity_poly.type
_entity_poly.pdbx_seq_one_letter_code
_entity_poly.pdbx_strand_id
1 'polypeptide(L)' 'MDDNKQNILAKYGSLGTQMLVGVGLATYGGMWIDKKTNIKIPIFIWLLPMLVIVVIIVKLIKDTTPKHD' A
#
# COMPACT_ATOMS: atom_id res chain seq x y z
N MET A 1 -13.57 25.98 20.86
CA MET A 1 -14.26 24.87 20.14
C MET A 1 -13.42 24.49 18.91
N ASP A 2 -12.09 24.36 19.10
CA ASP A 2 -11.11 24.43 17.98
C ASP A 2 -10.13 23.24 17.99
N ASP A 3 -9.96 22.57 19.13
CA ASP A 3 -9.12 21.37 19.29
C ASP A 3 -9.61 20.17 18.48
N ASN A 4 -10.92 20.10 18.20
CA ASN A 4 -11.50 18.97 17.46
C ASN A 4 -11.17 19.06 15.96
N LYS A 5 -11.27 20.25 15.34
CA LYS A 5 -10.88 20.44 13.92
C LYS A 5 -9.40 20.17 13.69
N GLN A 6 -8.53 20.63 14.60
CA GLN A 6 -7.08 20.35 14.54
C GLN A 6 -6.78 18.85 14.62
N ASN A 7 -7.44 18.13 15.54
CA ASN A 7 -7.30 16.67 15.66
C ASN A 7 -7.77 15.92 14.41
N ILE A 8 -8.86 16.36 13.80
CA ILE A 8 -9.37 15.72 12.58
C ILE A 8 -8.40 15.92 11.42
N LEU A 9 -7.87 17.14 11.24
CA LEU A 9 -6.88 17.44 10.18
C LEU A 9 -5.57 16.68 10.39
N ALA A 10 -5.07 16.61 11.62
CA ALA A 10 -3.88 15.82 11.95
C ALA A 10 -4.10 14.31 11.73
N LYS A 11 -5.30 13.80 12.05
CA LYS A 11 -5.67 12.40 11.83
C LYS A 11 -5.75 12.05 10.34
N TYR A 12 -6.36 12.89 9.51
CA TYR A 12 -6.37 12.65 8.06
C TYR A 12 -5.02 12.90 7.40
N GLY A 13 -4.26 13.91 7.86
CA GLY A 13 -2.90 14.17 7.38
C GLY A 13 -1.95 13.03 7.69
N SER A 14 -2.04 12.44 8.89
CA SER A 14 -1.24 11.26 9.26
C SER A 14 -1.65 10.00 8.48
N LEU A 15 -2.94 9.77 8.25
CA LEU A 15 -3.42 8.69 7.38
C LEU A 15 -2.91 8.84 5.93
N GLY A 16 -3.01 10.06 5.37
CA GLY A 16 -2.48 10.35 4.03
C GLY A 16 -0.97 10.15 3.95
N THR A 17 -0.23 10.58 4.99
CA THR A 17 1.22 10.37 5.07
C THR A 17 1.58 8.89 5.17
N GLN A 18 0.85 8.11 5.97
CA GLN A 18 1.04 6.66 6.04
C GLN A 18 0.82 5.98 4.68
N MET A 19 -0.19 6.40 3.92
CA MET A 19 -0.42 5.91 2.57
C MET A 19 0.72 6.29 1.62
N LEU A 20 1.15 7.55 1.62
CA LEU A 20 2.26 8.03 0.78
C LEU A 20 3.57 7.31 1.09
N VAL A 21 3.88 7.13 2.38
CA VAL A 21 5.07 6.38 2.82
C VAL A 21 4.96 4.91 2.41
N GLY A 22 3.80 4.29 2.59
CA GLY A 22 3.58 2.89 2.17
C GLY A 22 3.77 2.68 0.68
N VAL A 23 3.20 3.56 -0.15
CA VAL A 23 3.35 3.52 -1.62
C VAL A 23 4.79 3.82 -2.03
N GLY A 24 5.42 4.82 -1.42
CA GLY A 24 6.81 5.18 -1.70
C GLY A 24 7.77 4.03 -1.39
N LEU A 25 7.61 3.38 -0.24
CA LEU A 25 8.43 2.22 0.16
C LEU A 25 8.18 1.00 -0.72
N ALA A 26 6.94 0.71 -1.10
CA ALA A 26 6.62 -0.40 -2.00
C ALA A 26 7.23 -0.19 -3.39
N THR A 27 7.13 1.03 -3.92
CA THR A 27 7.67 1.38 -5.25
C THR A 27 9.20 1.38 -5.24
N TYR A 28 9.81 1.96 -4.19
CA TYR A 28 11.27 1.98 -4.03
C TYR A 28 11.82 0.57 -3.81
N GLY A 29 11.16 -0.26 -3.01
CA GLY A 29 11.51 -1.66 -2.81
C GLY A 29 11.46 -2.45 -4.11
N GLY A 30 10.44 -2.24 -4.93
CA GLY A 30 10.35 -2.83 -6.27
C GLY A 30 11.50 -2.42 -7.19
N MET A 31 11.83 -1.13 -7.20
CA MET A 31 12.95 -0.59 -7.99
C MET A 31 14.31 -1.14 -7.51
N TRP A 32 14.50 -1.29 -6.19
CA TRP A 32 15.72 -1.84 -5.61
C TRP A 32 15.90 -3.33 -5.95
N ILE A 33 14.81 -4.11 -5.88
CA ILE A 33 14.80 -5.51 -6.30
C ILE A 33 15.12 -5.61 -7.80
N ASP A 34 14.40 -4.88 -8.66
CA ASP A 34 14.63 -4.84 -10.12
C ASP A 34 16.12 -4.59 -10.44
N LYS A 35 16.72 -3.57 -9.81
CA LYS A 35 18.14 -3.22 -9.96
C LYS A 35 19.07 -4.33 -9.47
N LYS A 36 18.76 -4.97 -8.34
CA LYS A 36 19.63 -6.02 -7.76
C LYS A 36 19.59 -7.31 -8.58
N THR A 37 18.46 -7.65 -9.20
CA THR A 37 18.35 -8.80 -10.11
C THR A 37 18.92 -8.56 -11.51
N ASN A 38 19.40 -7.34 -11.83
CA ASN A 38 20.01 -6.98 -13.12
C ASN A 38 19.10 -7.27 -14.34
N ILE A 39 17.78 -7.26 -14.10
CA ILE A 39 16.78 -7.48 -15.13
C ILE A 39 16.63 -6.15 -15.87
N LYS A 40 16.97 -6.14 -17.16
CA LYS A 40 16.91 -4.92 -18.02
C LYS A 40 15.49 -4.38 -18.23
N ILE A 41 14.49 -5.17 -17.87
CA ILE A 41 13.07 -4.87 -18.06
C ILE A 41 12.51 -4.53 -16.66
N PRO A 42 11.83 -3.39 -16.46
CA PRO A 42 11.28 -2.96 -15.18
C PRO A 42 10.03 -3.78 -14.80
N ILE A 43 10.19 -5.09 -14.69
CA ILE A 43 9.08 -6.04 -14.50
C ILE A 43 8.55 -5.88 -13.09
N PHE A 44 9.39 -5.76 -12.07
CA PHE A 44 8.92 -5.67 -10.69
C PHE A 44 8.20 -4.35 -10.40
N ILE A 45 8.58 -3.24 -11.04
CA ILE A 45 7.85 -1.97 -10.95
C ILE A 45 6.39 -2.09 -11.42
N TRP A 46 6.10 -2.94 -12.40
CA TRP A 46 4.74 -3.17 -12.92
C TRP A 46 4.03 -4.36 -12.25
N LEU A 47 4.79 -5.40 -11.90
CA LEU A 47 4.29 -6.62 -11.29
C LEU A 47 3.92 -6.43 -9.82
N LEU A 48 4.67 -5.64 -9.05
CA LEU A 48 4.32 -5.32 -7.66
C LEU A 48 2.96 -4.65 -7.49
N PRO A 49 2.61 -3.57 -8.21
CA PRO A 49 1.28 -2.98 -8.08
C PRO A 49 0.17 -3.95 -8.52
N MET A 50 0.41 -4.78 -9.54
CA MET A 50 -0.48 -5.89 -9.91
C MET A 50 -0.67 -6.91 -8.77
N LEU A 51 0.43 -7.31 -8.12
CA LEU A 51 0.41 -8.27 -7.01
C LEU A 51 -0.29 -7.69 -5.77
N VAL A 52 -0.08 -6.40 -5.48
CA VAL A 52 -0.80 -5.67 -4.42
C VAL A 52 -2.30 -5.71 -4.64
N ILE A 53 -2.77 -5.47 -5.87
CA ILE A 53 -4.20 -5.56 -6.21
C ILE A 53 -4.74 -6.97 -5.93
N VAL A 54 -4.02 -8.02 -6.37
CA VAL A 54 -4.42 -9.41 -6.12
C VAL A 54 -4.47 -9.70 -4.62
N VAL A 55 -3.47 -9.29 -3.85
CA VAL A 55 -3.41 -9.50 -2.40
C VAL A 55 -4.57 -8.79 -1.70
N ILE A 56 -4.90 -7.55 -2.09
CA ILE A 56 -6.03 -6.81 -1.54
C ILE A 56 -7.33 -7.55 -1.84
N ILE A 57 -7.55 -8.01 -3.07
CA ILE A 57 -8.76 -8.76 -3.44
C ILE A 57 -8.86 -10.06 -2.63
N VAL A 58 -7.77 -10.82 -2.53
CA VAL A 58 -7.74 -12.06 -1.73
C VAL A 58 -8.02 -11.80 -0.26
N LYS A 59 -7.44 -10.73 0.31
CA LYS A 59 -7.73 -10.29 1.67
C LYS A 59 -9.19 -9.91 1.82
N LEU A 60 -9.73 -9.12 0.90
CA LEU A 60 -11.12 -8.70 0.92
C LEU A 60 -12.06 -9.91 0.90
N ILE A 61 -11.79 -10.91 0.07
CA ILE A 61 -12.56 -12.15 0.00
C ILE A 61 -12.46 -12.94 1.32
N LYS A 62 -11.26 -13.05 1.89
CA LYS A 62 -11.06 -13.71 3.20
C LYS A 62 -11.79 -12.97 4.33
N ASP A 63 -11.71 -11.65 4.36
CA ASP A 63 -12.33 -10.83 5.39
C ASP A 63 -13.86 -10.72 5.22
N THR A 64 -14.34 -10.84 3.98
CA THR A 64 -15.78 -10.84 3.64
C THR A 64 -16.39 -12.23 3.71
N THR A 65 -15.61 -13.29 3.89
CA THR A 65 -16.16 -14.63 4.18
C THR A 65 -16.72 -14.60 5.60
N PRO A 66 -18.07 -14.65 5.79
CA PRO A 66 -18.61 -14.79 7.12
C PRO A 66 -18.14 -16.15 7.64
N LYS A 67 -17.41 -16.14 8.74
CA LYS A 67 -17.13 -17.35 9.49
C LYS A 67 -18.49 -17.87 9.96
N HIS A 68 -19.00 -18.91 9.27
CA HIS A 68 -20.19 -19.63 9.70
C HIS A 68 -19.75 -20.47 10.90
N ASP A 69 -19.84 -19.87 12.09
CA ASP A 69 -19.91 -20.59 13.36
C ASP A 69 -21.34 -21.13 13.55
#